data_AF-A0A7C5HXH7-F1
#
_entry.id   AF-A0A7C5HXH7-F1
#
_cell.length_a   1.000
_cell.length_b   1.000
_cell.length_c   1.000
_cell.angle_alpha   90.00
_cell.angle_beta   90.00
_cell.angle_gamma   90.00
#
_symmetry.space_group_name_H-M   'P 1'
#
loop_
_entity.id
_entity.type
_entity.pdbx_description
1 polymer ?
#
loop_
_entity_poly.entity_id
_entity_poly.type
_entity_poly.pdbx_seq_one_letter_code
_entity_poly.pdbx_strand_id
1 'polypeptide(L)' 'MDLEIVSRTKIEGNSEELVLKTEKNNLQLLGYILETVEGMCHFTTVDKEETLLKVVYTLDFKEDVDQILQLLKENRK' A
#
# COMPACT_ATOMS: atom_id res chain seq x y z
N MET A 1 -5.22 6.46 10.50
CA MET A 1 -4.68 5.09 10.61
C MET A 1 -3.19 5.16 10.91
N ASP A 2 -2.65 4.27 11.76
CA ASP A 2 -1.20 4.18 11.97
C ASP A 2 -0.56 3.38 10.83
N LEU A 3 0.13 4.09 9.93
CA LEU A 3 0.64 3.57 8.67
C LEU A 3 2.04 4.13 8.41
N GLU A 4 3.00 3.23 8.26
CA GLU A 4 4.39 3.53 7.95
C GLU A 4 4.71 3.04 6.53
N ILE A 5 5.45 3.86 5.76
CA ILE A 5 6.03 3.43 4.49
C ILE A 5 7.41 2.87 4.81
N VAL A 6 7.59 1.57 4.67
CA VAL A 6 8.86 0.88 4.96
C VAL A 6 9.82 1.05 3.80
N SER A 7 9.35 0.91 2.56
CA SER A 7 10.17 1.10 1.37
C SER A 7 9.35 1.48 0.14
N ARG A 8 10.02 2.15 -0.80
CA ARG A 8 9.57 2.36 -2.18
C ARG A 8 10.71 2.04 -3.13
N THR A 9 10.46 1.15 -4.06
CA THR A 9 11.46 0.68 -5.00
C THR A 9 10.89 0.72 -6.40
N LYS A 10 11.52 1.48 -7.31
CA LYS A 10 11.19 1.38 -8.73
C LYS A 10 11.61 0.01 -9.22
N ILE A 11 10.67 -0.75 -9.78
CA ILE A 11 10.93 -2.06 -10.37
C ILE A 11 10.97 -1.95 -11.90
N GLU A 12 11.22 -3.08 -12.56
CA GLU A 12 11.37 -3.10 -14.02
C GLU A 12 10.12 -2.56 -14.72
N GLY A 13 10.32 -1.70 -15.74
CA GLY A 13 9.23 -1.04 -16.46
C GLY A 13 8.75 0.27 -15.83
N ASN A 14 7.45 0.55 -15.98
CA ASN A 14 6.78 1.75 -15.47
C ASN A 14 6.11 1.47 -14.11
N SER A 15 6.77 0.76 -13.20
CA SER A 15 6.16 0.32 -11.94
C SER A 15 7.00 0.62 -10.70
N GLU A 16 6.33 0.75 -9.56
CA GLU A 16 6.88 0.96 -8.24
C GLU A 16 6.33 -0.12 -7.29
N GLU A 17 7.22 -0.69 -6.50
CA GLU A 17 6.88 -1.53 -5.35
C GLU A 17 6.88 -0.67 -4.09
N LEU A 18 5.83 -0.77 -3.31
CA LEU A 18 5.61 -0.08 -2.05
C LEU A 18 5.40 -1.11 -0.94
N VAL A 19 6.21 -1.01 0.11
CA VAL A 19 6.03 -1.81 1.33
C VAL A 19 5.52 -0.90 2.44
N LEU A 20 4.38 -1.29 3.01
CA LEU A 20 3.67 -0.58 4.06
C LEU A 20 3.64 -1.43 5.32
N LYS A 21 3.70 -0.78 6.48
CA LYS A 21 3.51 -1.40 7.78
C LYS A 21 2.35 -0.71 8.50
N THR A 22 1.43 -1.50 9.05
CA THR A 22 0.26 -0.99 9.77
C THR A 22 -0.21 -2.05 10.78
N GLU A 23 -1.16 -1.74 11.66
CA GLU A 23 -1.79 -2.75 12.52
C GLU A 23 -2.47 -3.86 11.70
N LYS A 24 -2.52 -5.08 12.26
CA LYS A 24 -3.06 -6.28 11.59
C LYS A 24 -4.47 -6.09 11.03
N ASN A 25 -5.35 -5.43 11.77
CA ASN A 25 -6.75 -5.21 11.36
C ASN A 25 -6.87 -4.25 10.16
N ASN A 26 -5.86 -3.41 9.96
CA ASN A 26 -5.84 -2.39 8.91
C ASN A 26 -5.25 -2.92 7.59
N LEU A 27 -4.48 -4.02 7.63
CA LEU A 27 -3.84 -4.60 6.45
C LEU A 27 -4.84 -5.02 5.37
N GLN A 28 -5.93 -5.69 5.78
CA GLN A 28 -6.95 -6.15 4.83
C GLN A 28 -7.67 -4.98 4.17
N LEU A 29 -8.08 -3.98 4.96
CA LEU A 29 -8.75 -2.79 4.45
C LEU A 29 -7.84 -2.01 3.48
N LEU A 30 -6.57 -1.84 3.84
CA LEU A 30 -5.60 -1.14 3.01
C LEU A 30 -5.30 -1.88 1.70
N GLY A 31 -5.24 -3.21 1.75
CA GLY A 31 -5.16 -4.05 0.55
C GLY A 31 -6.32 -3.78 -0.40
N TYR A 32 -7.56 -3.84 0.07
CA TYR A 32 -8.74 -3.56 -0.75
C TYR A 32 -8.76 -2.15 -1.33
N ILE A 33 -8.40 -1.13 -0.56
CA ILE A 33 -8.39 0.26 -1.05
C ILE A 33 -7.36 0.41 -2.19
N LEU A 34 -6.15 -0.13 -2.01
CA LEU A 34 -5.09 0.01 -3.02
C LEU A 34 -5.36 -0.85 -4.26
N GLU A 35 -6.03 -2.00 -4.11
CA GLU A 35 -6.51 -2.79 -5.25
C GLU A 35 -7.50 -2.00 -6.13
N THR A 36 -8.30 -1.09 -5.58
CA THR A 36 -9.24 -0.28 -6.38
C THR A 36 -8.58 0.75 -7.28
N VAL A 37 -7.31 1.10 -7.01
CA VAL A 37 -6.57 2.10 -7.81
C VAL A 37 -6.08 1.50 -9.13
N GLU A 38 -5.57 0.28 -9.10
CA GLU A 38 -4.98 -0.40 -10.27
C GLU A 38 -5.82 -1.54 -10.85
N GLY A 39 -6.75 -2.10 -10.08
CA GLY A 39 -7.42 -3.35 -10.42
C GLY A 39 -6.50 -4.59 -10.38
N MET A 40 -5.27 -4.48 -9.85
CA MET A 40 -4.31 -5.57 -9.79
C MET A 40 -4.10 -6.13 -8.38
N CYS A 41 -4.59 -7.36 -8.16
CA CYS A 41 -4.31 -8.18 -6.98
C CYS A 41 -2.88 -8.73 -7.04
N HIS A 42 -1.88 -7.98 -6.56
CA HIS A 42 -0.55 -8.53 -6.36
C HIS A 42 -0.16 -8.58 -4.87
N PHE A 43 -0.66 -9.66 -4.25
CA PHE A 43 -0.07 -10.36 -3.11
C PHE A 43 0.06 -9.56 -1.81
N THR A 44 -1.05 -9.45 -1.08
CA THR A 44 -1.02 -9.24 0.36
C THR A 44 -0.48 -10.49 1.07
N THR A 45 0.84 -10.63 1.17
CA THR A 45 1.44 -11.67 2.02
C THR A 45 1.53 -11.13 3.44
N VAL A 46 0.59 -11.53 4.30
CA VAL A 46 0.70 -11.26 5.74
C VAL A 46 1.74 -12.22 6.28
N ASP A 47 2.92 -11.72 6.62
CA ASP A 47 3.79 -12.48 7.50
C ASP A 47 3.05 -12.62 8.85
N LYS A 48 2.98 -13.83 9.40
CA LYS A 48 2.24 -14.04 10.66
C LYS A 48 2.90 -13.29 11.82
N GLU A 49 4.18 -12.94 11.67
CA GLU A 49 4.98 -12.23 12.67
C GLU A 49 5.15 -10.74 12.35
N GLU A 50 5.00 -10.32 11.09
CA GLU A 50 5.16 -8.92 10.68
C GLU A 50 3.94 -8.39 9.90
N THR A 51 3.40 -7.26 10.36
CA THR A 51 2.23 -6.64 9.74
C THR A 51 2.57 -5.77 8.54
N LEU A 52 3.13 -6.42 7.51
CA LEU A 52 3.54 -5.79 6.26
C LEU A 52 2.51 -6.02 5.15
N LEU A 53 2.34 -4.99 4.31
CA LEU A 53 1.60 -5.03 3.06
C LEU A 53 2.53 -4.61 1.94
N LYS A 54 2.71 -5.48 0.95
CA LYS A 54 3.43 -5.18 -0.29
C LYS A 54 2.41 -4.87 -1.37
N VAL A 55 2.65 -3.79 -2.11
CA VAL A 55 1.81 -3.32 -3.21
C VAL A 55 2.72 -3.00 -4.38
N VAL A 56 2.33 -3.40 -5.58
CA VAL A 56 3.01 -3.01 -6.82
C VAL A 56 1.99 -2.25 -7.65
N TYR A 57 2.38 -1.08 -8.13
CA TYR A 57 1.57 -0.28 -9.04
C TYR A 57 2.40 0.34 -10.15
N THR A 58 1.77 0.63 -11.27
CA THR A 58 2.33 1.45 -12.35
C THR A 58 2.44 2.90 -11.91
N LEU A 59 3.50 3.58 -12.34
CA LEU A 59 3.81 4.96 -11.95
C LEU A 59 2.74 5.96 -12.40
N ASP A 60 1.89 5.58 -13.35
CA ASP A 60 0.74 6.36 -13.79
C ASP A 60 -0.27 6.59 -12.66
N PHE A 61 -0.33 5.70 -11.66
CA PHE A 61 -1.19 5.82 -10.48
C PHE A 61 -0.46 6.34 -9.23
N LYS A 62 0.80 6.77 -9.34
CA LYS A 62 1.60 7.17 -8.18
C LYS A 62 0.92 8.30 -7.38
N GLU A 63 0.34 9.28 -8.06
CA GLU A 63 -0.35 10.39 -7.40
C GLU A 63 -1.60 9.94 -6.65
N ASP A 64 -2.39 9.03 -7.23
CA ASP A 64 -3.58 8.47 -6.60
C ASP A 64 -3.22 7.67 -5.35
N VAL A 65 -2.18 6.83 -5.44
CA VAL A 65 -1.66 6.07 -4.29
C VAL A 65 -1.18 7.03 -3.20
N ASP A 66 -0.42 8.07 -3.55
CA ASP A 66 0.10 9.04 -2.58
C ASP A 66 -1.04 9.79 -1.87
N GLN A 67 -2.08 10.19 -2.60
CA GLN A 67 -3.28 10.84 -2.04
C GLN A 67 -4.02 9.92 -1.07
N ILE A 68 -4.23 8.65 -1.43
CA ILE A 68 -4.90 7.68 -0.57
C ILE A 68 -4.12 7.48 0.73
N LEU A 69 -2.79 7.28 0.64
CA LEU A 69 -1.96 7.09 1.83
C LEU A 69 -2.01 8.33 2.75
N GLN A 70 -2.04 9.53 2.17
CA GLN A 70 -2.18 10.78 2.92
C GLN A 70 -3.54 10.86 3.63
N LEU A 71 -4.64 10.60 2.91
CA LEU A 71 -5.99 10.60 3.47
C LEU A 71 -6.14 9.59 4.63
N LEU A 72 -5.55 8.40 4.49
CA LEU A 72 -5.59 7.38 5.53
C LEU A 72 -4.77 7.76 6.77
N LYS A 73 -3.69 8.53 6.61
CA LYS A 73 -2.93 9.11 7.73
C LYS A 73 -3.70 10.25 8.42
N GLU A 74 -4.38 11.10 7.65
CA GLU A 74 -5.10 12.28 8.16
C GLU A 74 -6.43 11.96 8.85
N ASN A 75 -7.13 10.89 8.45
CA ASN A 75 -8.34 10.37 9.11
C ASN A 75 -8.06 9.73 10.49
N ARG A 76 -7.03 10.22 11.20
CA ARG A 76 -6.71 9.92 12.61
C ARG A 76 -7.46 10.85 13.58
N LYS A 77 -8.31 11.75 13.08
CA LYS A 77 -9.09 12.69 13.90
C LYS A 77 -10.45 12.14 14.31
#